data_AF-A0AAW0XFG0-F1
#
_entry.id   AF-A0AAW0XFG0-F1
#
_cell.length_a   1.000
_cell.length_b   1.000
_cell.length_c   1.000
_cell.angle_alpha   90.00
_cell.angle_beta   90.00
_cell.angle_gamma   90.00
#
_symmetry.space_group_name_H-M   'P 1'
#
loop_
_entity.id
_entity.type
_entity.pdbx_description
1 polymer ?
#
loop_
_entity_poly.entity_id
_entity_poly.type
_entity_poly.pdbx_seq_one_letter_code
_entity_poly.pdbx_strand_id
1 'polypeptide(L)'
;MKPWVLVSVGVLVLVMVSPPDLCQAQETETLVSLLISKLSGLWHNGQVDFMGHTCHYSYRPTISRWQLYYNGKMWCPGWAPFSGSSKTLSSSGAVENATRDFVRKALESNLISKEQAAAWLNK
;
A
#
# COMPACT_ATOMS: atom_id res chain seq x y z
N MET A 1 49.67 49.06 -22.38
CA MET A 1 49.90 48.82 -20.94
C MET A 1 48.69 48.05 -20.39
N LYS A 2 49.01 46.86 -19.85
CA LYS A 2 48.26 45.79 -19.15
C LYS A 2 47.02 46.22 -18.29
N PRO A 3 46.11 45.31 -17.85
CA PRO A 3 45.22 44.46 -18.67
C PRO A 3 43.83 44.19 -18.00
N TRP A 4 43.02 43.33 -18.61
CA TRP A 4 42.08 42.37 -17.98
C TRP A 4 40.74 42.86 -17.42
N VAL A 5 39.73 42.81 -18.30
CA VAL A 5 38.39 42.37 -17.92
C VAL A 5 38.39 40.84 -17.99
N LEU A 6 38.38 40.16 -16.83
CA LEU A 6 38.06 38.74 -16.76
C LEU A 6 36.69 38.60 -16.08
N VAL A 7 35.66 38.59 -16.92
CA VAL A 7 34.35 38.04 -16.58
C VAL A 7 34.52 36.52 -16.68
N SER A 8 34.86 35.87 -15.57
CA SER A 8 34.90 34.41 -15.50
C SER A 8 33.49 33.88 -15.20
N VAL A 9 32.80 33.51 -16.29
CA VAL A 9 31.80 32.45 -16.39
C VAL A 9 32.23 31.28 -15.49
N GLY A 10 31.48 30.85 -14.48
CA GLY A 10 30.15 30.26 -14.60
C GLY A 10 30.28 28.74 -14.67
N VAL A 11 30.36 28.08 -13.51
CA VAL A 11 30.04 26.65 -13.38
C VAL A 11 29.12 26.51 -12.17
N LEU A 12 27.84 26.83 -12.39
CA LEU A 12 26.78 26.28 -11.54
C LEU A 12 26.75 24.79 -11.86
N VAL A 13 27.32 23.97 -10.99
CA VAL A 13 27.06 22.53 -11.00
C VAL A 13 25.59 22.39 -10.62
N LEU A 14 24.72 22.34 -11.64
CA LEU A 14 23.36 21.85 -11.52
C LEU A 14 23.47 20.41 -11.04
N VAL A 15 23.45 20.23 -9.72
CA VAL A 15 23.13 18.95 -9.11
C VAL A 15 21.81 18.53 -9.73
N MET A 16 21.86 17.54 -10.61
CA MET A 16 20.68 16.88 -11.14
C MET A 16 20.01 16.18 -9.96
N VAL A 17 19.22 16.92 -9.20
CA VAL A 17 18.24 16.37 -8.29
C VAL A 17 17.21 15.72 -9.20
N SER A 18 17.38 14.43 -9.45
CA SER A 18 16.33 13.59 -10.01
C SER A 18 15.04 13.88 -9.23
N PRO A 19 13.91 14.18 -9.89
CA PRO A 19 12.66 14.34 -9.17
C PRO A 19 12.41 13.07 -8.34
N PRO A 20 11.97 13.20 -7.08
CA PRO A 20 11.71 12.04 -6.23
C PRO A 20 10.73 11.08 -6.94
N ASP A 21 10.88 9.77 -6.71
CA ASP A 21 10.17 8.61 -7.31
C ASP A 21 8.63 8.62 -7.17
N LEU A 22 7.98 9.73 -7.50
CA LEU A 22 6.52 9.90 -7.44
C LEU A 22 5.80 8.91 -8.37
N CYS A 23 6.40 8.56 -9.51
CA CYS A 23 5.82 7.58 -10.44
C CYS A 23 5.65 6.21 -9.79
N GLN A 24 6.64 5.72 -9.03
CA GLN A 24 6.58 4.40 -8.44
C GLN A 24 5.60 4.32 -7.27
N ALA A 25 5.49 5.40 -6.47
CA ALA A 25 4.54 5.46 -5.37
C ALA A 25 3.09 5.48 -5.89
N GLN A 26 2.80 6.31 -6.91
CA GLN A 26 1.46 6.41 -7.49
C GLN A 26 1.01 5.11 -8.17
N GLU A 27 1.91 4.43 -8.88
CA GLU A 27 1.62 3.13 -9.48
C GLU A 27 1.28 2.07 -8.42
N THR A 28 2.04 2.05 -7.32
CA THR A 28 1.83 1.10 -6.22
C THR A 28 0.48 1.30 -5.55
N GLU A 29 0.10 2.55 -5.25
CA GLU A 29 -1.20 2.86 -4.65
C GLU A 29 -2.38 2.55 -5.58
N THR A 30 -2.18 2.72 -6.89
CA THR A 30 -3.17 2.33 -7.91
C THR A 30 -3.36 0.81 -7.92
N LEU A 31 -2.26 0.05 -7.94
CA LEU A 31 -2.28 -1.41 -7.90
C LEU A 31 -2.95 -1.93 -6.63
N VAL A 32 -2.59 -1.37 -5.47
CA VAL A 32 -3.22 -1.70 -4.19
C VAL A 32 -4.72 -1.44 -4.26
N SER A 33 -5.15 -0.28 -4.76
CA SER A 33 -6.58 0.05 -4.87
C SER A 33 -7.35 -0.92 -5.77
N LEU A 34 -6.76 -1.37 -6.88
CA LEU A 34 -7.34 -2.38 -7.77
C LEU A 34 -7.46 -3.74 -7.06
N LEU A 35 -6.43 -4.15 -6.32
CA LEU A 35 -6.46 -5.40 -5.54
C LEU A 35 -7.57 -5.38 -4.50
N ILE A 36 -7.71 -4.27 -3.78
CA ILE A 36 -8.77 -4.10 -2.79
C ILE A 36 -10.15 -4.15 -3.44
N SER A 37 -10.34 -3.48 -4.59
CA SER A 37 -11.61 -3.52 -5.32
C SER A 37 -11.99 -4.96 -5.69
N LYS A 38 -11.04 -5.73 -6.25
CA LYS A 38 -11.26 -7.14 -6.59
C LYS A 38 -11.52 -8.02 -5.36
N LEU A 39 -10.73 -7.86 -4.30
CA LEU A 39 -10.90 -8.61 -3.04
C LEU A 39 -12.23 -8.31 -2.36
N SER A 40 -12.72 -7.07 -2.46
CA SER A 40 -14.01 -6.68 -1.87
C SER A 40 -15.18 -7.45 -2.47
N GLY A 41 -15.12 -7.80 -3.76
CA GLY A 41 -16.08 -8.67 -4.42
C GLY A 41 -15.98 -10.15 -4.04
N LEU A 42 -14.87 -10.57 -3.43
CA LEU A 42 -14.62 -11.95 -3.01
C LEU A 42 -14.86 -12.19 -1.51
N TRP A 43 -15.18 -11.14 -0.75
CA TRP A 43 -15.42 -11.26 0.69
C TRP A 43 -16.68 -12.05 0.99
N HIS A 44 -16.49 -13.27 1.50
CA HIS A 44 -17.59 -14.12 1.92
C HIS A 44 -17.29 -14.76 3.28
N ASN A 45 -18.20 -14.59 4.25
CA ASN A 45 -18.16 -15.23 5.57
C ASN A 45 -16.82 -15.08 6.34
N GLY A 46 -16.12 -13.94 6.22
CA GLY A 46 -14.88 -13.69 6.95
C GLY A 46 -13.64 -14.36 6.34
N GLN A 47 -13.76 -14.89 5.13
CA GLN A 47 -12.69 -15.53 4.38
C GLN A 47 -12.57 -14.94 2.98
N VAL A 48 -11.36 -14.94 2.44
CA VAL A 48 -11.08 -14.50 1.08
C VAL A 48 -9.87 -15.26 0.55
N ASP A 49 -9.95 -15.74 -0.69
CA ASP A 49 -8.79 -16.32 -1.35
C ASP A 49 -7.97 -15.22 -2.02
N PHE A 50 -6.72 -15.09 -1.59
CA PHE A 50 -5.78 -14.13 -2.14
C PHE A 50 -4.50 -14.86 -2.54
N MET A 51 -4.08 -14.69 -3.79
CA MET A 51 -2.88 -15.36 -4.34
C MET A 51 -2.88 -16.89 -4.24
N GLY A 52 -4.05 -17.53 -4.22
CA GLY A 52 -4.17 -18.98 -4.04
C GLY A 52 -4.01 -19.45 -2.60
N HIS A 53 -4.01 -18.52 -1.64
CA HIS A 53 -4.02 -18.79 -0.21
C HIS A 53 -5.32 -18.31 0.41
N THR A 54 -5.90 -19.12 1.30
CA THR A 54 -7.06 -18.71 2.08
C THR A 54 -6.62 -17.76 3.18
N CYS A 55 -7.18 -16.56 3.14
CA CYS A 55 -6.97 -15.50 4.11
C CYS A 55 -8.25 -15.27 4.90
N HIS A 56 -8.09 -14.80 6.13
CA HIS A 56 -9.18 -14.43 7.01
C HIS A 56 -9.20 -12.94 7.25
N TYR A 57 -10.40 -12.40 7.39
CA TYR A 57 -10.60 -11.03 7.83
C TYR A 57 -11.65 -10.97 8.93
N SER A 58 -11.49 -10.00 9.82
CA SER A 58 -12.46 -9.73 10.86
C SER A 58 -12.44 -8.24 11.21
N TYR A 59 -13.52 -7.77 11.82
CA TYR A 59 -13.52 -6.47 12.48
C TYR A 59 -14.11 -6.61 13.88
N ARG A 60 -13.66 -5.75 14.79
CA ARG A 60 -14.20 -5.68 16.16
C ARG A 60 -14.61 -4.24 16.49
N PRO A 61 -15.88 -4.01 16.88
CA PRO A 61 -16.31 -2.72 17.38
C PRO A 61 -15.62 -2.42 18.71
N THR A 62 -15.15 -1.19 18.90
CA THR A 62 -14.45 -0.74 20.10
C THR A 62 -14.87 0.69 20.41
N ILE A 63 -15.28 0.95 21.65
CA ILE A 63 -15.63 2.30 22.10
C ILE A 63 -14.35 2.98 22.61
N SER A 64 -14.06 4.18 22.10
CA SER A 64 -12.90 4.97 22.49
C SER A 64 -13.26 6.45 22.49
N ARG A 65 -13.00 7.17 23.59
CA ARG A 65 -13.33 8.61 23.74
C ARG A 65 -14.79 8.92 23.32
N TRP A 66 -15.73 8.10 23.79
CA TRP A 66 -17.16 8.26 23.49
C TRP A 66 -17.55 8.10 22.01
N GLN A 67 -16.68 7.54 21.18
CA GLN A 67 -16.95 7.24 19.78
C GLN A 67 -16.81 5.74 19.51
N LEU A 68 -17.66 5.21 18.62
CA LEU A 68 -17.59 3.84 18.16
C LEU A 68 -16.61 3.73 16.99
N TYR A 69 -15.55 2.95 17.20
CA TYR A 69 -14.59 2.59 16.16
C TYR A 69 -14.72 1.11 15.81
N TYR A 70 -14.26 0.76 14.62
CA TYR A 70 -14.15 -0.60 14.14
C TYR A 70 -12.67 -0.88 13.86
N ASN A 71 -12.11 -1.85 14.57
CA ASN A 71 -10.75 -2.31 14.37
C ASN A 71 -10.77 -3.47 13.38
N GLY A 72 -10.24 -3.26 12.19
CA GLY A 72 -10.14 -4.30 11.16
C GLY A 72 -8.84 -5.09 11.30
N LYS A 73 -8.89 -6.38 10.94
CA LYS A 73 -7.70 -7.24 10.84
C LYS A 73 -7.83 -8.19 9.66
N MET A 74 -6.76 -8.36 8.90
CA MET A 74 -6.63 -9.36 7.84
C MET A 74 -5.34 -10.16 8.03
N TRP A 75 -5.39 -11.48 7.89
CA TRP A 75 -4.23 -12.36 8.01
C TRP A 75 -4.39 -13.60 7.15
N CYS A 76 -3.26 -14.18 6.73
CA CYS A 76 -3.24 -15.39 5.91
C CYS A 76 -2.37 -16.44 6.62
N PRO A 77 -2.96 -17.39 7.36
CA PRO A 77 -2.21 -18.35 8.16
C PRO A 77 -1.33 -19.24 7.28
N GLY A 78 -0.08 -19.44 7.67
CA GLY A 78 0.88 -20.27 6.93
C GLY A 78 1.48 -19.61 5.68
N TRP A 79 0.99 -18.43 5.26
CA TRP A 79 1.54 -17.72 4.11
C TRP A 79 2.26 -16.43 4.50
N ALA A 80 1.61 -15.54 5.26
CA ALA A 80 2.21 -14.28 5.69
C ALA A 80 2.51 -14.31 7.19
N PRO A 81 3.74 -13.98 7.64
CA PRO A 81 4.07 -13.90 9.07
C PRO A 81 3.50 -12.63 9.74
N PHE A 82 2.87 -11.74 8.97
CA PHE A 82 2.28 -10.49 9.44
C PHE A 82 0.77 -10.44 9.16
N SER A 83 0.12 -9.45 9.77
CA SER A 83 -1.28 -9.13 9.52
C SER A 83 -1.45 -7.66 9.13
N GLY A 84 -2.48 -7.40 8.33
CA GLY A 84 -2.99 -6.07 8.09
C GLY A 84 -3.96 -5.65 9.20
N SER A 85 -3.95 -4.36 9.52
CA SER A 85 -4.73 -3.78 10.61
C SER A 85 -5.27 -2.40 10.25
N SER A 86 -6.42 -2.05 10.80
CA SER A 86 -6.98 -0.71 10.64
C SER A 86 -7.83 -0.31 11.85
N LYS A 87 -8.11 0.99 11.95
CA LYS A 87 -9.09 1.54 12.89
C LYS A 87 -9.84 2.67 12.21
N THR A 88 -11.15 2.50 12.06
CA THR A 88 -12.03 3.43 11.34
C THR A 88 -13.35 3.64 12.07
N LEU A 89 -14.14 4.62 11.64
CA LEU A 89 -15.52 4.82 12.12
C LEU A 89 -16.55 3.96 11.35
N SER A 90 -16.12 3.28 10.27
CA SER A 90 -16.97 2.44 9.42
C SER A 90 -16.55 0.98 9.50
N SER A 91 -17.52 0.07 9.66
CA SER A 91 -17.30 -1.38 9.71
C SER A 91 -16.76 -1.94 8.39
N SER A 92 -17.32 -1.53 7.25
CA SER A 92 -16.81 -1.91 5.92
C SER A 92 -15.42 -1.33 5.68
N GLY A 93 -15.23 -0.05 6.04
CA GLY A 93 -13.93 0.61 5.94
C GLY A 93 -12.85 -0.02 6.81
N ALA A 94 -13.21 -0.69 7.90
CA ALA A 94 -12.26 -1.39 8.75
C ALA A 94 -11.64 -2.58 8.02
N VAL A 95 -12.47 -3.42 7.40
CA VAL A 95 -11.99 -4.58 6.63
C VAL A 95 -11.19 -4.11 5.42
N GLU A 96 -11.70 -3.12 4.69
CA GLU A 96 -11.02 -2.57 3.51
C GLU A 96 -9.63 -2.03 3.85
N ASN A 97 -9.54 -1.16 4.86
CA ASN A 97 -8.26 -0.58 5.24
C ASN A 97 -7.29 -1.60 5.85
N ALA A 98 -7.80 -2.62 6.54
CA ALA A 98 -6.94 -3.69 7.06
C ALA A 98 -6.38 -4.54 5.91
N THR A 99 -7.18 -4.77 4.87
CA THR A 99 -6.75 -5.45 3.65
C THR A 99 -5.72 -4.60 2.91
N ARG A 100 -5.94 -3.28 2.79
CA ARG A 100 -4.99 -2.33 2.20
C ARG A 100 -3.63 -2.37 2.92
N ASP A 101 -3.66 -2.35 4.25
CA ASP A 101 -2.46 -2.46 5.08
C ASP A 101 -1.74 -3.81 4.89
N PHE A 102 -2.49 -4.92 4.78
CA PHE A 102 -1.92 -6.23 4.49
C PHE A 102 -1.21 -6.28 3.13
N VAL A 103 -1.88 -5.82 2.07
CA VAL A 103 -1.33 -5.83 0.70
C VAL A 103 -0.09 -4.95 0.61
N ARG A 104 -0.10 -3.76 1.23
CA ARG A 104 1.07 -2.88 1.26
C ARG A 104 2.25 -3.57 1.93
N LYS A 105 2.04 -4.17 3.11
CA LYS A 105 3.09 -4.95 3.80
C LYS A 105 3.58 -6.14 2.97
N ALA A 106 2.70 -6.79 2.21
CA ALA A 106 3.08 -7.90 1.35
C ALA A 106 3.99 -7.46 0.18
N LEU A 107 3.75 -6.28 -0.40
CA LEU A 107 4.63 -5.68 -1.40
C LEU A 107 5.96 -5.21 -0.77
N GLU A 108 5.90 -4.51 0.38
CA GLU A 108 7.08 -3.99 1.07
C GLU A 108 8.01 -5.09 1.59
N SER A 109 7.45 -6.22 2.03
CA SER A 109 8.21 -7.39 2.50
C SER A 109 8.66 -8.32 1.37
N ASN A 110 8.38 -8.00 0.10
CA ASN A 110 8.59 -8.87 -1.05
C ASN A 110 7.90 -10.25 -0.93
N LEU A 111 6.84 -10.36 -0.14
CA LEU A 111 6.00 -11.56 -0.09
C LEU A 111 5.28 -11.76 -1.43
N ILE A 112 4.91 -10.66 -2.08
CA ILE A 112 4.40 -10.63 -3.44
C ILE A 112 5.13 -9.55 -4.24
N SER A 113 5.41 -9.81 -5.51
CA SER A 113 5.92 -8.79 -6.43
C SER A 113 4.77 -7.99 -7.07
N LYS A 114 5.08 -6.79 -7.61
CA LYS A 114 4.10 -5.98 -8.34
C LYS A 114 3.54 -6.72 -9.56
N GLU A 115 4.39 -7.50 -10.23
CA GLU A 115 4.03 -8.29 -11.41
C GLU A 115 3.11 -9.45 -11.04
N GLN A 116 3.37 -10.13 -9.92
CA GLN A 116 2.49 -11.18 -9.40
C GLN A 116 1.12 -10.62 -9.00
N ALA A 117 1.11 -9.48 -8.31
CA ALA A 117 -0.09 -8.70 -7.99
C ALA A 117 -0.90 -8.35 -9.24
N ALA A 118 -0.25 -7.78 -10.27
CA ALA A 118 -0.89 -7.42 -11.52
C ALA A 118 -1.39 -8.65 -12.30
N ALA A 119 -0.64 -9.75 -12.31
CA ALA A 119 -1.06 -10.99 -12.96
C ALA A 119 -2.30 -11.59 -12.29
N TRP A 120 -2.39 -11.52 -10.96
CA TRP A 120 -3.56 -11.99 -10.22
C TRP A 120 -4.82 -11.16 -10.49
N LEU A 121 -4.69 -9.85 -10.75
CA LEU A 121 -5.83 -9.00 -11.13
C LEU A 121 -6.48 -9.44 -12.45
N ASN A 122 -5.69 -9.97 -13.38
CA ASN A 122 -6.16 -10.39 -14.71
C ASN A 122 -6.68 -11.84 -14.78
N LYS A 123 -6.63 -12.60 -13.67
CA LYS A 123 -7.23 -13.93 -13.56
C LYS A 123 -8.71 -13.89 -13.25
#